data_AF-A0A317MJQ7-F1
#
_entry.id   AF-A0A317MJQ7-F1
#
_cell.length_a   1.000
_cell.length_b   1.000
_cell.length_c   1.000
_cell.angle_alpha   90.00
_cell.angle_beta   90.00
_cell.angle_gamma   90.00
#
_symmetry.space_group_name_H-M   'P 1'
#
loop_
_entity.id
_entity.type
_entity.pdbx_description
1 polymer ?
#
loop_
_entity_poly.entity_id
_entity_poly.type
_entity_poly.pdbx_seq_one_letter_code
_entity_poly.pdbx_strand_id
1 'polypeptide(L)'
;MANTTKRNASDWTVIVLGLIGLILGIIGLCHPQSQYEMMGLKQDALKAGSVIPGLMGSGSLSAVYVGIMYIFGVLKKWPHFKSYLVFARMVMCAGFLLLVAAGRAPHQFIPAALWEGGGALLILMVLWLDNRFAGPRSIS
;
A
#
# COMPACT_ATOMS: atom_id res chain seq x y z
N MET A 1 27.91 11.94 14.58
CA MET A 1 28.26 10.67 13.92
C MET A 1 26.98 10.06 13.36
N ALA A 2 26.81 10.06 12.04
CA ALA A 2 25.67 9.41 11.40
C ALA A 2 25.85 7.89 11.57
N ASN A 3 25.05 7.30 12.44
CA ASN A 3 25.04 5.86 12.67
C ASN A 3 24.43 5.20 11.42
N THR A 4 25.26 4.88 10.42
CA THR A 4 24.88 4.20 9.17
C THR A 4 24.56 2.74 9.48
N THR A 5 23.51 2.55 10.25
CA THR A 5 22.87 1.25 10.43
C THR A 5 22.48 0.72 9.05
N LYS A 6 23.09 -0.41 8.69
CA LYS A 6 22.86 -1.12 7.44
C LYS A 6 21.34 -1.28 7.26
N ARG A 7 20.77 -0.68 6.20
CA ARG A 7 19.37 -0.92 5.83
C ARG A 7 19.26 -2.35 5.33
N ASN A 8 18.31 -3.09 5.88
CA ASN A 8 18.05 -4.45 5.44
C ASN A 8 17.20 -4.44 4.15
N ALA A 9 17.14 -5.55 3.43
CA ALA A 9 16.41 -5.60 2.16
C ALA A 9 14.92 -5.25 2.35
N SER A 10 14.33 -5.67 3.48
CA SER A 10 12.93 -5.38 3.81
C SER A 10 12.66 -3.89 4.05
N ASP A 11 13.64 -3.12 4.53
CA ASP A 11 13.50 -1.67 4.69
C ASP A 11 13.38 -0.99 3.32
N TRP A 12 14.18 -1.43 2.35
CA TRP A 12 14.11 -0.95 0.98
C TRP A 12 12.82 -1.34 0.29
N THR A 13 12.36 -2.59 0.45
CA THR A 13 11.08 -3.05 -0.08
C THR A 13 9.93 -2.14 0.38
N VAL A 14 9.88 -1.82 1.68
CA VAL A 14 8.82 -0.95 2.24
C VAL A 14 8.93 0.48 1.72
N ILE A 15 10.14 1.04 1.61
CA ILE A 15 10.35 2.38 1.03
C ILE A 15 9.88 2.41 -0.42
N VAL A 16 10.23 1.42 -1.23
CA VAL A 16 9.85 1.36 -2.65
C VAL A 16 8.33 1.23 -2.80
N LEU A 17 7.70 0.33 -2.04
CA LEU A 17 6.24 0.20 -2.04
C LEU A 17 5.55 1.51 -1.61
N GLY A 18 6.09 2.19 -0.58
CA GLY A 18 5.61 3.48 -0.14
C GLY A 18 5.75 4.56 -1.22
N LEU A 19 6.88 4.60 -1.93
CA LEU A 19 7.09 5.53 -3.05
C LEU A 19 6.14 5.25 -4.21
N ILE A 20 5.92 3.98 -4.57
CA ILE A 20 4.96 3.63 -5.62
C ILE A 20 3.55 4.08 -5.22
N GLY A 21 3.12 3.78 -3.99
CA GLY A 21 1.81 4.20 -3.47
C GLY A 21 1.65 5.72 -3.45
N LEU A 22 2.70 6.43 -3.05
CA LEU A 22 2.73 7.90 -3.05
C LEU A 22 2.59 8.45 -4.47
N ILE A 23 3.38 7.96 -5.42
CA ILE A 23 3.34 8.41 -6.82
C ILE A 23 1.96 8.13 -7.43
N LEU A 24 1.42 6.92 -7.23
CA LEU A 24 0.08 6.56 -7.71
C LEU A 24 -1.00 7.45 -7.07
N GLY A 25 -0.89 7.78 -5.79
CA GLY A 25 -1.77 8.71 -5.11
C GLY A 25 -1.72 10.13 -5.72
N ILE A 26 -0.52 10.64 -5.99
CA ILE A 26 -0.34 11.94 -6.66
C ILE A 26 -0.94 11.91 -8.07
N ILE A 27 -0.67 10.85 -8.85
CA ILE A 27 -1.26 10.68 -10.18
C ILE A 27 -2.79 10.67 -10.09
N GLY A 28 -3.37 9.99 -9.11
CA GLY A 28 -4.82 9.98 -8.88
C GLY A 28 -5.40 11.36 -8.57
N LEU A 29 -4.67 12.20 -7.82
CA LEU A 29 -5.09 13.58 -7.54
C LEU A 29 -4.96 14.50 -8.77
N CYS A 30 -3.90 14.35 -9.57
CA CYS A 30 -3.66 15.18 -10.75
C CYS A 30 -4.50 14.75 -11.96
N HIS A 31 -4.79 13.45 -12.08
CA HIS A 31 -5.50 12.84 -13.21
C HIS A 31 -6.65 11.94 -12.73
N PRO A 32 -7.69 12.50 -12.09
CA PRO A 32 -8.80 11.73 -11.52
C PRO A 32 -9.55 10.90 -12.59
N GLN A 33 -9.56 11.34 -13.84
CA GLN A 33 -10.21 10.64 -14.94
C GLN A 33 -9.65 9.24 -15.18
N SER A 34 -8.33 9.07 -15.02
CA SER A 34 -7.68 7.76 -15.12
C SER A 34 -8.21 6.75 -14.09
N GLN A 35 -8.60 7.23 -12.91
CA GLN A 35 -9.14 6.39 -11.84
C GLN A 35 -10.55 5.89 -12.16
N TYR A 36 -11.37 6.74 -12.78
CA TYR A 36 -12.73 6.36 -13.19
C TYR A 36 -12.68 5.30 -14.29
N GLU A 37 -11.83 5.50 -15.30
CA GLU A 37 -11.69 4.58 -16.43
C GLU A 37 -11.24 3.18 -15.99
N MET A 38 -10.29 3.10 -15.04
CA MET A 38 -9.87 1.82 -14.44
C MET A 38 -10.99 1.09 -13.71
N MET A 39 -11.96 1.82 -13.15
CA MET A 39 -13.15 1.26 -12.51
C MET A 39 -14.29 0.98 -13.50
N GLY A 40 -14.11 1.27 -14.79
CA GLY A 40 -15.15 1.18 -15.81
C GLY A 40 -16.21 2.27 -15.69
N LEU A 41 -15.93 3.34 -14.93
CA LEU A 41 -16.80 4.49 -14.77
C LEU A 41 -16.45 5.53 -15.84
N LYS A 42 -17.45 6.01 -16.56
CA LYS A 42 -17.28 7.18 -17.42
C LYS A 42 -17.73 8.43 -16.65
N GLN A 43 -16.94 9.49 -16.73
CA GLN A 43 -17.18 10.72 -15.97
C GLN A 43 -18.51 11.41 -16.36
N ASP A 44 -18.90 11.29 -17.63
CA ASP A 44 -20.19 11.76 -18.18
C ASP A 44 -21.40 10.98 -17.65
N ALA A 45 -21.20 9.74 -17.19
CA ALA A 45 -22.23 8.92 -16.58
C ALA A 45 -22.48 9.26 -15.09
N LEU A 46 -21.62 10.07 -14.46
CA LEU A 46 -21.80 10.49 -13.08
C LEU A 46 -22.85 11.60 -12.98
N LYS A 47 -23.87 11.38 -12.15
CA LYS A 47 -24.89 12.41 -11.86
C LYS A 47 -24.23 13.64 -11.24
N ALA A 48 -24.74 14.83 -11.58
CA ALA A 48 -24.37 16.07 -10.91
C ALA A 48 -24.57 15.95 -9.39
N GLY A 49 -23.56 16.33 -8.60
CA GLY A 49 -23.57 16.17 -7.14
C GLY A 49 -23.20 14.77 -6.63
N SER A 50 -22.74 13.86 -7.49
CA SER A 50 -22.24 12.55 -7.06
C SER A 50 -21.08 12.69 -6.07
N VAL A 51 -21.07 11.88 -5.02
CA VAL A 51 -19.98 11.80 -4.03
C VAL A 51 -18.76 11.03 -4.55
N ILE A 52 -18.90 10.31 -5.67
CA ILE A 52 -17.86 9.43 -6.22
C ILE A 52 -16.54 10.18 -6.46
N PRO A 53 -16.51 11.37 -7.09
CA PRO A 53 -15.26 12.11 -7.25
C PRO A 53 -14.56 12.44 -5.93
N GLY A 54 -15.33 12.84 -4.91
CA GLY A 54 -14.80 13.10 -3.57
C GLY A 54 -14.24 11.85 -2.91
N LEU A 55 -14.90 10.70 -3.07
CA LEU A 55 -14.43 9.40 -2.56
C LEU A 55 -13.16 8.91 -3.28
N MET A 56 -13.06 9.12 -4.59
CA MET A 56 -11.84 8.75 -5.33
C MET A 56 -10.67 9.67 -4.98
N GLY A 57 -10.93 10.97 -4.87
CA GLY A 57 -9.95 11.94 -4.40
C GLY A 57 -9.46 11.63 -2.97
N SER A 58 -10.36 11.24 -2.06
CA SER A 58 -9.97 10.86 -0.70
C SER A 58 -9.18 9.55 -0.66
N GLY A 59 -9.49 8.59 -1.54
CA GLY A 59 -8.68 7.39 -1.75
C GLY A 59 -7.26 7.72 -2.22
N SER A 60 -7.12 8.61 -3.19
CA SER A 60 -5.83 9.10 -3.69
C SER A 60 -5.03 9.81 -2.60
N LEU A 61 -5.68 10.67 -1.82
CA LEU A 61 -5.06 11.36 -0.69
C LEU A 61 -4.60 10.37 0.39
N SER A 62 -5.40 9.35 0.67
CA SER A 62 -5.04 8.25 1.57
C SER A 62 -3.79 7.51 1.07
N ALA A 63 -3.70 7.22 -0.23
CA ALA A 63 -2.51 6.57 -0.81
C ALA A 63 -1.24 7.43 -0.66
N VAL A 64 -1.33 8.76 -0.86
CA VAL A 64 -0.23 9.70 -0.60
C VAL A 64 0.20 9.64 0.88
N TYR A 65 -0.78 9.76 1.80
CA TYR A 65 -0.52 9.72 3.24
C TYR A 65 0.14 8.41 3.67
N VAL A 66 -0.38 7.26 3.22
CA VAL A 66 0.16 5.94 3.55
C VAL A 66 1.57 5.76 2.99
N GLY A 67 1.84 6.23 1.76
CA GLY A 67 3.18 6.21 1.17
C GLY A 67 4.21 6.98 2.00
N ILE A 68 3.84 8.17 2.48
CA ILE A 68 4.67 8.96 3.41
C ILE A 68 4.92 8.18 4.71
N MET A 69 3.88 7.56 5.28
CA MET A 69 3.99 6.78 6.51
C MET A 69 4.90 5.55 6.36
N TYR A 70 4.91 4.89 5.20
CA TYR A 70 5.82 3.77 4.91
C TYR A 70 7.27 4.23 4.98
N ILE A 71 7.60 5.31 4.28
CA ILE A 71 8.94 5.87 4.24
C ILE A 71 9.34 6.32 5.64
N PHE A 72 8.49 7.10 6.31
CA PHE A 72 8.78 7.64 7.63
C PHE A 72 8.93 6.54 8.70
N GLY A 73 8.06 5.53 8.70
CA GLY A 73 8.10 4.43 9.65
C GLY A 73 9.40 3.62 9.54
N VAL A 74 9.91 3.41 8.32
CA VAL A 74 11.22 2.79 8.10
C VAL A 74 12.36 3.72 8.56
N LEU A 75 12.33 5.00 8.21
CA LEU A 75 13.36 5.98 8.61
C LEU A 75 13.46 6.14 10.13
N LYS A 76 12.33 6.07 10.83
CA LYS A 76 12.25 6.14 12.29
C LYS A 76 12.40 4.79 12.99
N LYS A 77 12.55 3.70 12.24
CA LYS A 77 12.70 2.33 12.76
C LYS A 77 11.64 1.97 13.79
N TRP A 78 10.38 2.26 13.48
CA TRP A 78 9.30 1.92 14.39
C TRP A 78 9.27 0.42 14.67
N PRO A 79 9.22 0.00 15.94
CA PRO A 79 9.20 -1.41 16.30
C PRO A 79 7.96 -2.07 15.71
N HIS A 80 8.11 -3.29 15.20
CA HIS A 80 7.04 -4.08 14.57
C HIS A 80 6.33 -3.43 13.37
N PHE A 81 6.83 -2.32 12.83
CA PHE A 81 6.18 -1.61 11.73
C PHE A 81 5.94 -2.49 10.51
N LYS A 82 6.95 -3.28 10.12
CA LYS A 82 6.85 -4.19 8.97
C LYS A 82 5.80 -5.28 9.17
N SER A 83 5.72 -5.86 10.37
CA SER A 83 4.68 -6.83 10.72
C SER A 83 3.29 -6.21 10.70
N TYR A 84 3.15 -4.98 11.20
CA TYR A 84 1.91 -4.21 11.10
C TYR A 84 1.51 -3.95 9.64
N LEU A 85 2.46 -3.58 8.77
CA LEU A 85 2.17 -3.39 7.35
C LEU A 85 1.66 -4.66 6.69
N VAL A 86 2.31 -5.80 6.94
CA VAL A 86 1.83 -7.10 6.43
C VAL A 86 0.40 -7.37 6.90
N PHE A 87 0.12 -7.21 8.20
CA PHE A 87 -1.22 -7.39 8.75
C PHE A 87 -2.25 -6.47 8.09
N ALA A 88 -2.00 -5.15 8.07
CA ALA A 88 -2.92 -4.17 7.52
C ALA A 88 -3.23 -4.42 6.04
N ARG A 89 -2.20 -4.76 5.25
CA ARG A 89 -2.36 -5.09 3.83
C ARG A 89 -3.16 -6.38 3.62
N MET A 90 -2.95 -7.41 4.46
CA MET A 90 -3.75 -8.64 4.41
C MET A 90 -5.22 -8.37 4.76
N VAL A 91 -5.50 -7.50 5.73
CA VAL A 91 -6.87 -7.08 6.07
C VAL A 91 -7.52 -6.35 4.89
N MET A 92 -6.80 -5.44 4.21
CA MET A 92 -7.31 -4.75 3.02
C MET A 92 -7.57 -5.72 1.86
N CYS A 93 -6.64 -6.64 1.60
CA CYS A 93 -6.82 -7.70 0.60
C CYS A 93 -8.09 -8.52 0.86
N ALA A 94 -8.26 -9.00 2.09
CA ALA A 94 -9.45 -9.74 2.50
C ALA A 94 -10.72 -8.88 2.36
N GLY A 95 -10.67 -7.61 2.79
CA GLY A 95 -11.78 -6.67 2.66
C GLY A 95 -12.25 -6.49 1.22
N PHE A 96 -11.31 -6.26 0.28
CA PHE A 96 -11.64 -6.15 -1.14
C PHE A 96 -12.25 -7.43 -1.70
N LEU A 97 -11.67 -8.61 -1.39
CA LEU A 97 -12.22 -9.89 -1.86
C LEU A 97 -13.61 -10.17 -1.28
N LEU A 98 -13.82 -9.89 0.02
CA LEU A 98 -15.13 -10.08 0.67
C LEU A 98 -16.19 -9.15 0.09
N LEU A 99 -15.85 -7.89 -0.21
CA LEU A 99 -16.78 -6.95 -0.84
C LEU A 99 -17.18 -7.42 -2.24
N VAL A 100 -16.23 -7.91 -3.03
CA VAL A 100 -16.51 -8.48 -4.36
C VAL A 100 -17.35 -9.76 -4.24
N ALA A 101 -16.97 -10.68 -3.36
CA ALA A 101 -17.69 -11.95 -3.14
C ALA A 101 -19.13 -11.73 -2.63
N ALA A 102 -19.37 -10.68 -1.84
CA ALA A 102 -20.68 -10.30 -1.36
C ALA A 102 -21.51 -9.50 -2.38
N GLY A 103 -20.99 -9.25 -3.59
CA GLY A 103 -21.66 -8.43 -4.60
C GLY A 103 -21.77 -6.94 -4.25
N ARG A 104 -20.99 -6.47 -3.26
CA ARG A 104 -20.99 -5.08 -2.78
C ARG A 104 -19.93 -4.20 -3.46
N ALA A 105 -19.01 -4.80 -4.20
CA ALA A 105 -18.02 -4.12 -5.02
C ALA A 105 -17.89 -4.79 -6.39
N PRO A 106 -17.58 -4.02 -7.45
CA PRO A 106 -17.43 -4.56 -8.78
C PRO A 106 -16.08 -5.32 -8.92
N HIS A 107 -15.99 -6.27 -9.86
CA HIS A 107 -14.81 -7.12 -10.04
C HIS A 107 -13.51 -6.35 -10.34
N GLN A 108 -13.62 -5.09 -10.76
CA GLN A 108 -12.53 -4.13 -10.93
C GLN A 108 -11.76 -3.86 -9.62
N PHE A 109 -12.26 -4.28 -8.47
CA PHE A 109 -11.52 -4.24 -7.18
C PHE A 109 -10.60 -5.46 -6.96
N ILE A 110 -10.68 -6.52 -7.77
CA ILE A 110 -9.77 -7.68 -7.66
C ILE A 110 -8.29 -7.27 -7.83
N PRO A 111 -7.91 -6.44 -8.82
CA PRO A 111 -6.55 -5.90 -8.91
C PRO A 111 -6.07 -5.19 -7.63
N ALA A 112 -6.95 -4.44 -6.96
CA ALA A 112 -6.62 -3.79 -5.69
C ALA A 112 -6.38 -4.81 -4.57
N ALA A 113 -7.18 -5.88 -4.51
CA ALA A 113 -6.93 -6.99 -3.59
C ALA A 113 -5.57 -7.66 -3.83
N LEU A 114 -5.25 -7.94 -5.10
CA LEU A 114 -3.97 -8.52 -5.50
C LEU A 114 -2.79 -7.61 -5.18
N TRP A 115 -2.96 -6.29 -5.35
CA TRP A 115 -1.96 -5.30 -4.96
C TRP A 115 -1.66 -5.36 -3.45
N GLU A 116 -2.72 -5.38 -2.63
CA GLU A 116 -2.59 -5.45 -1.18
C GLU A 116 -1.95 -6.77 -0.72
N GLY A 117 -2.49 -7.91 -1.16
CA GLY A 117 -1.97 -9.23 -0.83
C GLY A 117 -0.56 -9.47 -1.34
N GLY A 118 -0.28 -9.12 -2.60
CA GLY A 118 1.05 -9.25 -3.21
C GLY A 118 2.11 -8.41 -2.49
N GLY A 119 1.77 -7.16 -2.14
CA GLY A 119 2.66 -6.31 -1.33
C GLY A 119 2.90 -6.86 0.08
N ALA A 120 1.88 -7.43 0.72
CA ALA A 120 2.02 -8.06 2.04
C ALA A 120 2.96 -9.28 1.98
N LEU A 121 2.76 -10.14 1.00
CA LEU A 121 3.60 -11.32 0.77
C LEU A 121 5.04 -10.93 0.46
N LEU A 122 5.26 -9.90 -0.36
CA LEU A 122 6.60 -9.41 -0.68
C LEU A 122 7.32 -8.92 0.57
N ILE A 123 6.67 -8.10 1.41
CA ILE A 123 7.26 -7.63 2.67
C ILE A 123 7.56 -8.82 3.59
N LEU A 124 6.62 -9.76 3.73
CA LEU A 124 6.79 -10.93 4.59
C LEU A 124 7.95 -11.82 4.14
N MET A 125 8.06 -12.09 2.84
CA MET A 125 9.14 -12.90 2.26
C MET A 125 10.50 -12.26 2.51
N VAL A 126 10.65 -10.97 2.21
CA VAL A 126 11.94 -10.27 2.40
C VAL A 126 12.28 -10.15 3.88
N LEU A 127 11.30 -9.91 4.76
CA LEU A 127 11.51 -9.89 6.20
C LEU A 127 11.97 -11.26 6.73
N TRP A 128 11.39 -12.35 6.21
CA TRP A 128 11.81 -13.70 6.56
C TRP A 128 13.25 -13.98 6.10
N LEU A 129 13.61 -13.57 4.88
CA LEU A 129 14.99 -13.69 4.37
C LEU A 129 15.97 -12.89 5.24
N ASP A 130 15.66 -11.63 5.56
CA ASP A 130 16.51 -10.79 6.43
C ASP A 130 16.76 -11.47 7.80
N ASN A 131 15.73 -12.08 8.39
CA ASN A 131 15.86 -12.80 9.66
C ASN A 131 16.68 -14.10 9.54
N ARG A 132 16.63 -14.77 8.37
CA ARG A 132 17.41 -15.99 8.11
C ARG A 132 18.89 -15.70 7.86
N PHE A 133 19.21 -14.57 7.23
CA PHE A 133 20.58 -14.18 6.91
C PHE A 133 21.21 -13.21 7.92
N ALA A 134 20.45 -12.76 8.92
CA ALA A 134 21.01 -12.18 10.12
C ALA A 134 21.75 -13.30 10.88
N GLY A 135 23.07 -13.40 10.68
CA GLY A 135 23.92 -14.38 11.36
C GLY A 135 23.78 -14.34 12.89
N PRO A 136 24.33 -15.33 13.62
CA PRO A 136 24.19 -15.41 15.08
C PRO A 136 24.56 -14.06 15.70
N ARG A 137 23.63 -13.44 16.43
CA ARG A 137 23.97 -12.29 17.27
C ARG A 137 25.04 -12.77 18.24
N SER A 138 26.28 -12.34 18.06
CA SER A 138 27.33 -12.57 19.06
C SER A 138 26.88 -11.88 20.33
N ILE A 139 26.51 -12.68 21.33
CA ILE A 139 26.27 -12.19 22.68
C ILE A 139 27.66 -11.87 23.22
N SER A 140 28.03 -10.58 23.21
CA SER A 140 29.18 -10.05 23.92
C SER A 140 28.70 -9.32 25.16
#